data_AF-A0A7Z2JCX8-F1
#
_entry.id   AF-A0A7Z2JCX8-F1
#
_cell.length_a   1.000
_cell.length_b   1.000
_cell.length_c   1.000
_cell.angle_alpha   90.00
_cell.angle_beta   90.00
_cell.angle_gamma   90.00
#
_symmetry.space_group_name_H-M   'P 1'
#
loop_
_entity.id
_entity.type
_entity.pdbx_description
1 polymer ?
#
loop_
_entity_poly.entity_id
_entity_poly.type
_entity_poly.pdbx_seq_one_letter_code
_entity_poly.pdbx_strand_id
1 'polypeptide(L)'
;MALNLTNTADLFARNISSAASGIAGQDVTLVQGFATSQLQSLANQSALVAGMIEANEFTDDERDFYLIGLQQMAMGFAQTLIGIIVVAVEEIYNAIINAIYTSINTIAGVALGLPA
;
A
#
# COMPACT_ATOMS: atom_id res chain seq x y z
N MET A 1 -7.73 -42.26 -10.52
CA MET A 1 -6.95 -41.67 -11.61
C MET A 1 -5.76 -40.95 -10.99
N ALA A 2 -4.56 -41.08 -11.57
CA ALA A 2 -3.41 -40.31 -11.12
C ALA A 2 -3.62 -38.81 -11.42
N LEU A 3 -3.14 -37.95 -10.54
CA LEU A 3 -3.22 -36.50 -10.71
C LEU A 3 -2.39 -36.05 -11.93
N ASN A 4 -2.99 -35.28 -12.85
CA ASN A 4 -2.23 -34.68 -13.94
C ASN A 4 -1.48 -33.45 -13.40
N LEU A 5 -0.17 -33.58 -13.22
CA LEU A 5 0.66 -32.58 -12.56
C LEU A 5 0.77 -31.27 -13.37
N THR A 6 0.79 -31.34 -14.70
CA THR A 6 0.84 -30.14 -15.55
C THR A 6 -0.43 -29.33 -15.44
N ASN A 7 -1.60 -29.97 -15.62
CA ASN A 7 -2.89 -29.29 -15.49
C ASN A 7 -3.11 -28.73 -14.07
N THR A 8 -2.59 -29.43 -13.07
CA THR A 8 -2.67 -29.00 -11.66
C THR A 8 -1.78 -27.79 -11.40
N ALA A 9 -0.55 -27.77 -11.92
CA ALA A 9 0.34 -26.62 -11.82
C ALA A 9 -0.26 -25.38 -12.51
N ASP A 10 -0.89 -25.55 -13.68
CA ASP A 10 -1.57 -24.46 -14.39
C ASP A 10 -2.79 -23.92 -13.63
N LEU A 11 -3.51 -24.78 -12.89
CA LEU A 11 -4.58 -24.34 -12.00
C LEU A 11 -4.01 -23.52 -10.84
N PHE A 12 -2.93 -23.99 -10.20
CA PHE A 12 -2.28 -23.30 -9.10
C PHE A 12 -1.77 -21.92 -9.52
N ALA A 13 -1.06 -21.85 -10.65
CA ALA A 13 -0.55 -20.60 -11.19
C ALA A 13 -1.68 -19.57 -11.40
N ARG A 14 -2.83 -20.01 -11.94
CA ARG A 14 -4.01 -19.15 -12.12
C ARG A 14 -4.62 -18.70 -10.79
N ASN A 15 -4.79 -19.61 -9.84
CA ASN A 15 -5.37 -19.28 -8.53
C ASN A 15 -4.48 -18.29 -7.76
N ILE A 16 -3.16 -18.54 -7.74
CA ILE A 16 -2.17 -17.67 -7.10
C ILE A 16 -2.16 -16.30 -7.77
N SER A 17 -2.08 -16.26 -9.11
CA SER A 17 -2.06 -15.01 -9.87
C SER A 17 -3.35 -14.20 -9.67
N SER A 18 -4.51 -14.86 -9.66
CA SER A 18 -5.79 -14.20 -9.41
C SER A 18 -5.90 -13.64 -7.99
N ALA A 19 -5.40 -14.38 -6.98
CA ALA A 19 -5.41 -13.90 -5.59
C ALA A 19 -4.48 -12.70 -5.40
N ALA A 20 -3.25 -12.79 -5.91
CA ALA A 20 -2.27 -11.72 -5.83
C ALA A 20 -2.73 -10.45 -6.56
N SER A 21 -3.25 -10.58 -7.79
CA SER A 21 -3.72 -9.44 -8.59
C SER A 21 -4.97 -8.78 -8.01
N GLY A 22 -5.85 -9.55 -7.37
CA GLY A 22 -7.05 -9.01 -6.71
C GLY A 22 -6.73 -8.09 -5.54
N ILE A 23 -5.74 -8.44 -4.71
CA ILE A 23 -5.28 -7.61 -3.59
C ILE A 23 -4.46 -6.43 -4.11
N ALA A 24 -3.47 -6.68 -4.98
CA ALA A 24 -2.63 -5.62 -5.53
C ALA A 24 -3.43 -4.49 -6.20
N GLY A 25 -4.54 -4.80 -6.88
CA GLY A 25 -5.40 -3.79 -7.48
C GLY A 25 -6.12 -2.88 -6.46
N GLN A 26 -6.53 -3.44 -5.32
CA GLN A 26 -7.15 -2.68 -4.24
C GLN A 26 -6.12 -1.75 -3.58
N ASP A 27 -4.94 -2.28 -3.28
CA ASP A 27 -3.86 -1.54 -2.63
C ASP A 27 -3.34 -0.39 -3.49
N VAL A 28 -3.19 -0.60 -4.80
CA VAL A 28 -2.81 0.48 -5.73
C VAL A 28 -3.82 1.63 -5.67
N THR A 29 -5.11 1.32 -5.59
CA THR A 29 -6.17 2.33 -5.49
C THR A 29 -6.09 3.10 -4.16
N LEU A 30 -5.85 2.38 -3.05
CA LEU A 30 -5.67 2.97 -1.72
C LEU A 30 -4.44 3.88 -1.67
N VAL A 31 -3.30 3.41 -2.17
CA VAL A 31 -2.04 4.18 -2.25
C VAL A 31 -2.24 5.44 -3.09
N GLN A 32 -2.89 5.33 -4.26
CA GLN A 32 -3.16 6.49 -5.13
C GLN A 32 -4.08 7.51 -4.44
N GLY A 33 -5.15 7.06 -3.79
CA GLY A 33 -6.07 7.93 -3.06
C GLY A 33 -5.39 8.68 -1.92
N PHE A 34 -4.61 7.97 -1.10
CA PHE A 34 -3.80 8.57 -0.05
C PHE A 34 -2.80 9.59 -0.61
N ALA A 35 -2.03 9.20 -1.64
CA ALA A 35 -0.99 10.05 -2.21
C ALA A 35 -1.58 11.35 -2.77
N THR A 36 -2.69 11.25 -3.50
CA THR A 36 -3.37 12.42 -4.08
C THR A 36 -3.86 13.36 -2.98
N SER A 37 -4.55 12.84 -1.96
CA SER A 37 -5.08 13.64 -0.86
C SER A 37 -3.97 14.35 -0.07
N GLN A 38 -2.90 13.64 0.27
CA GLN A 38 -1.82 14.21 1.10
C GLN A 38 -0.94 15.18 0.32
N LEU A 39 -0.67 14.92 -0.96
CA LEU A 39 0.05 15.87 -1.81
C LEU A 39 -0.75 17.16 -1.99
N GLN A 40 -2.07 17.08 -2.16
CA GLN A 40 -2.91 18.27 -2.25
C GLN A 40 -2.92 19.07 -0.94
N SER A 41 -2.97 18.39 0.21
CA SER A 41 -2.87 19.03 1.52
C SER A 41 -1.52 19.75 1.71
N LEU A 42 -0.41 19.07 1.38
CA LEU A 42 0.94 19.64 1.44
C LEU A 42 1.09 20.85 0.49
N ALA A 43 0.55 20.76 -0.71
CA ALA A 43 0.56 21.86 -1.68
C ALA A 43 -0.23 23.07 -1.16
N ASN A 44 -1.44 22.86 -0.63
CA ASN A 44 -2.27 23.92 -0.06
C ASN A 44 -1.55 24.60 1.12
N GLN A 45 -0.97 23.82 2.03
CA GLN A 45 -0.24 24.38 3.18
C GLN A 45 1.00 25.16 2.72
N SER A 46 1.72 24.65 1.72
CA SER A 46 2.89 25.34 1.16
C SER A 46 2.50 26.67 0.51
N ALA A 47 1.39 26.71 -0.24
CA ALA A 47 0.87 27.91 -0.86
C ALA A 47 0.43 28.97 0.18
N LEU A 48 -0.21 28.54 1.27
CA LEU A 48 -0.55 29.43 2.38
C LEU A 48 0.69 30.06 3.02
N VAL A 49 1.70 29.24 3.32
CA VAL A 49 2.98 29.73 3.89
C VAL A 49 3.66 30.71 2.93
N ALA A 50 3.70 30.39 1.64
CA ALA A 50 4.27 31.28 0.62
C ALA A 50 3.55 32.64 0.57
N GLY A 51 2.21 32.64 0.58
CA GLY A 51 1.43 33.89 0.57
C GLY A 51 1.63 34.74 1.82
N MET A 52 1.75 34.12 3.00
CA MET A 52 2.05 34.84 4.25
C MET A 52 3.46 35.45 4.25
N ILE A 53 4.43 34.75 3.67
CA ILE A 53 5.79 35.29 3.47
C ILE A 53 5.76 36.49 2.52
N GLU A 54 5.07 36.37 1.38
CA GLU A 54 4.94 37.46 0.41
C GLU A 54 4.29 38.71 1.03
N ALA A 55 3.27 38.51 1.85
CA ALA A 55 2.57 39.58 2.55
C ALA A 55 3.36 40.19 3.73
N ASN A 56 4.55 39.67 4.07
CA ASN A 56 5.33 40.04 5.26
C ASN A 56 4.55 39.90 6.57
N GLU A 57 3.69 38.90 6.66
CA GLU A 57 2.84 38.66 7.84
C GLU A 57 3.53 37.81 8.93
N PHE A 58 4.71 37.24 8.64
CA PHE A 58 5.48 36.47 9.60
C PHE A 58 6.62 37.27 10.22
N THR A 59 6.81 37.11 11.52
CA THR A 59 8.12 37.30 12.14
C THR A 59 9.12 36.24 11.66
N ASP A 60 10.42 36.46 11.88
CA ASP A 60 11.45 35.50 11.49
C ASP A 60 11.25 34.12 12.17
N ASP A 61 10.91 34.11 13.46
CA ASP A 61 10.67 32.87 14.22
C ASP A 61 9.43 32.12 13.72
N GLU A 62 8.35 32.84 13.37
CA GLU A 62 7.14 32.22 12.82
C GLU A 62 7.40 31.61 11.44
N ARG A 63 8.14 32.32 10.57
CA ARG A 63 8.51 31.81 9.26
C ARG A 63 9.27 30.49 9.39
N ASP A 64 10.28 30.46 10.25
CA ASP A 64 11.10 29.26 10.45
C ASP A 64 10.27 28.10 11.04
N PHE A 65 9.39 28.41 12.00
CA PHE A 65 8.45 27.42 12.55
C PHE A 65 7.56 26.79 11.45
N TYR A 66 6.95 27.59 10.58
CA TYR A 66 6.09 27.08 9.51
C TYR A 66 6.86 26.30 8.45
N LEU A 67 8.08 26.73 8.09
CA LEU A 67 8.94 26.01 7.14
C LEU A 67 9.39 24.66 7.71
N ILE A 68 9.74 24.59 8.99
CA ILE A 68 10.02 23.32 9.68
C ILE A 68 8.76 22.44 9.69
N GLY A 69 7.57 23.03 9.93
CA GLY A 69 6.30 22.33 9.84
C GLY A 69 6.07 21.66 8.48
N LEU A 70 6.31 22.38 7.37
CA LEU A 70 6.22 21.82 6.02
C LEU A 70 7.19 20.65 5.80
N GLN A 71 8.42 20.76 6.30
CA GLN A 71 9.40 19.68 6.24
C GLN A 71 8.91 18.43 7.00
N GLN A 72 8.34 18.62 8.19
CA GLN A 72 7.78 17.52 8.98
C GLN A 72 6.57 16.88 8.29
N MET A 73 5.69 17.67 7.66
CA MET A 73 4.57 17.15 6.87
C MET A 73 5.04 16.32 5.69
N ALA A 74 6.07 16.78 4.97
CA ALA A 74 6.66 16.05 3.85
C ALA A 74 7.28 14.72 4.32
N MET A 75 7.97 14.72 5.46
CA MET A 75 8.53 13.50 6.06
C MET A 75 7.42 12.53 6.49
N GLY A 76 6.38 13.02 7.16
CA GLY A 76 5.23 12.21 7.57
C GLY A 76 4.52 11.57 6.38
N PHE A 77 4.33 12.33 5.30
CA PHE A 77 3.79 11.80 4.04
C PHE A 77 4.62 10.62 3.51
N ALA A 78 5.94 10.78 3.41
CA ALA A 78 6.82 9.73 2.92
C ALA A 78 6.81 8.48 3.81
N GLN A 79 6.83 8.66 5.13
CA GLN A 79 6.79 7.56 6.10
C GLN A 79 5.48 6.79 6.04
N THR A 80 4.34 7.48 5.98
CA THR A 80 3.04 6.83 5.85
C THR A 80 2.92 6.09 4.51
N LEU A 81 3.42 6.67 3.41
CA LEU A 81 3.44 6.00 2.12
C LEU A 81 4.21 4.67 2.16
N ILE A 82 5.38 4.67 2.79
CA ILE A 82 6.16 3.43 3.00
C ILE A 82 5.35 2.42 3.82
N GLY A 83 4.71 2.87 4.91
CA GLY A 83 3.88 2.00 5.74
C GLY A 83 2.75 1.32 4.96
N ILE A 84 2.05 2.07 4.10
CA ILE A 84 0.98 1.52 3.25
C ILE A 84 1.55 0.47 2.28
N ILE A 85 2.71 0.74 1.66
CA ILE A 85 3.35 -0.20 0.74
C ILE A 85 3.76 -1.50 1.46
N VAL A 86 4.30 -1.39 2.67
CA VAL A 86 4.67 -2.58 3.47
C VAL A 86 3.44 -3.44 3.75
N VAL A 87 2.34 -2.83 4.21
CA VAL A 87 1.09 -3.55 4.46
C VAL A 87 0.55 -4.21 3.19
N ALA A 88 0.56 -3.50 2.06
CA ALA A 88 0.12 -4.06 0.77
C ALA A 88 0.94 -5.31 0.38
N VAL A 89 2.26 -5.28 0.57
CA VAL A 89 3.13 -6.42 0.31
C VAL A 89 2.79 -7.61 1.22
N GLU A 90 2.53 -7.36 2.50
CA GLU A 90 2.12 -8.38 3.47
C GLU A 90 0.77 -9.00 3.10
N GLU A 91 -0.20 -8.20 2.69
CA GLU A 91 -1.53 -8.68 2.26
C GLU A 91 -1.44 -9.54 0.99
N ILE A 92 -0.64 -9.12 0.01
CA ILE A 92 -0.37 -9.91 -1.21
C ILE A 92 0.27 -11.24 -0.84
N TYR A 93 1.28 -11.24 0.05
CA TYR A 93 1.92 -12.45 0.53
C TYR A 93 0.92 -13.40 1.19
N ASN A 94 0.09 -12.89 2.10
CA ASN A 94 -0.92 -13.67 2.80
C ASN A 94 -1.96 -14.26 1.82
N ALA A 95 -2.39 -13.48 0.83
CA ALA A 95 -3.31 -13.95 -0.20
C ALA A 95 -2.71 -15.07 -1.07
N ILE A 96 -1.43 -14.98 -1.43
CA ILE A 96 -0.71 -16.03 -2.17
C ILE A 96 -0.67 -17.34 -1.35
N ILE A 97 -0.25 -17.25 -0.08
CA ILE A 97 -0.17 -18.42 0.80
C ILE A 97 -1.55 -19.06 0.98
N ASN A 98 -2.58 -18.25 1.20
CA ASN A 98 -3.96 -18.73 1.29
C ASN A 98 -4.38 -19.46 0.01
N ALA A 99 -4.12 -18.88 -1.17
CA ALA A 99 -4.47 -19.50 -2.44
C ALA A 99 -3.77 -20.86 -2.66
N ILE A 100 -2.50 -20.97 -2.27
CA ILE A 100 -1.74 -22.23 -2.33
C ILE A 100 -2.39 -23.29 -1.44
N TYR A 101 -2.61 -22.98 -0.16
CA TYR A 101 -3.11 -23.94 0.82
C TYR A 101 -4.56 -24.35 0.52
N THR A 102 -5.41 -23.41 0.11
CA THR A 102 -6.78 -23.71 -0.35
C THR A 102 -6.77 -24.63 -1.56
N SER A 103 -5.85 -24.40 -2.52
CA SER A 103 -5.75 -25.26 -3.71
C SER A 103 -5.26 -26.67 -3.35
N ILE A 104 -4.32 -26.80 -2.41
CA ILE A 104 -3.86 -28.11 -1.90
C ILE A 104 -5.00 -28.84 -1.20
N ASN A 105 -5.69 -28.18 -0.26
CA ASN A 105 -6.81 -28.75 0.49
C ASN A 105 -7.90 -29.28 -0.46
N THR A 106 -8.21 -28.50 -1.50
CA THR A 106 -9.23 -28.86 -2.50
C THR A 106 -8.83 -30.08 -3.33
N ILE A 107 -7.60 -30.12 -3.86
CA ILE A 107 -7.17 -31.19 -4.76
C ILE A 107 -6.83 -32.48 -4.00
N ALA A 108 -6.15 -32.36 -2.88
CA ALA A 108 -5.73 -33.52 -2.10
C ALA A 108 -6.82 -34.04 -1.15
N GLY A 109 -7.93 -33.30 -0.99
CA GLY A 109 -9.01 -33.68 -0.08
C GLY A 109 -8.58 -33.65 1.38
N VAL A 110 -7.68 -32.75 1.74
CA VAL A 110 -7.12 -32.59 3.09
C VAL A 110 -7.56 -31.27 3.72
N ALA A 111 -7.40 -31.16 5.04
CA ALA A 111 -7.70 -29.94 5.79
C ALA A 111 -6.44 -29.44 6.51
N LEU A 112 -5.49 -28.91 5.72
CA LEU A 112 -4.31 -28.23 6.27
C LEU A 112 -4.72 -26.86 6.83
N GLY A 113 -4.22 -26.54 8.02
CA GLY A 113 -4.29 -25.18 8.55
C GLY A 113 -3.38 -24.24 7.76
N LEU A 114 -3.75 -22.97 7.70
CA LEU A 114 -2.88 -21.94 7.15
C LEU A 114 -1.63 -21.81 8.04
N PRO A 115 -0.44 -21.62 7.45
CA PRO A 115 0.78 -21.40 8.22
C PRO A 115 0.65 -20.07 8.98
N ALA A 116 1.17 -20.05 10.21
CA ALA A 116 1.18 -18.89 11.10
C ALA A 116 2.29 -17.91 10.74
#